data_AF-M0I8J4-F1
#
_entry.id   AF-M0I8J4-F1
#
_cell.length_a   1.000
_cell.length_b   1.000
_cell.length_c   1.000
_cell.angle_alpha   90.00
_cell.angle_beta   90.00
_cell.angle_gamma   90.00
#
_symmetry.space_group_name_H-M   'P 1'
#
loop_
_entity.id
_entity.type
_entity.pdbx_description
1 polymer ?
#
loop_
_entity_poly.entity_id
_entity_poly.type
_entity_poly.pdbx_seq_one_letter_code
_entity_poly.pdbx_strand_id
1 'polypeptide(L)'
;MPDARRRAVVAALVGVVGASLGIAGAGHVYLREWRRAIAWFTFVLGAVLVLISRSAAQISVEALTTVESLSSLPNEVTIPIVGLLFLSALDAYRVGMRSRRYNANGNPTCPVCGGELDQQLEFCPWCATELEWFTVEE
;
A
#
# COMPACT_ATOMS: atom_id res chain seq x y z
N MET A 1 3.38 14.92 11.92
CA MET A 1 3.85 15.05 10.52
C MET A 1 5.00 14.10 10.16
N PRO A 2 6.16 14.05 10.88
CA PRO A 2 7.29 13.21 10.48
C PRO A 2 6.97 11.70 10.51
N ASP A 3 6.11 11.25 11.42
CA ASP A 3 5.75 9.84 11.56
C ASP A 3 4.80 9.34 10.47
N ALA A 4 3.85 10.16 10.02
CA ALA A 4 3.02 9.87 8.85
C ALA A 4 3.88 9.72 7.59
N ARG A 5 4.89 10.59 7.44
CA ARG A 5 5.86 10.49 6.33
C ARG A 5 6.70 9.21 6.44
N ARG A 6 7.18 8.84 7.63
CA ARG A 6 7.90 7.59 7.87
C ARG A 6 7.04 6.36 7.55
N ARG A 7 5.79 6.32 8.02
CA ARG A 7 4.84 5.23 7.73
C ARG A 7 4.53 5.10 6.25
N ALA A 8 4.33 6.22 5.55
CA ALA A 8 4.10 6.23 4.11
C ALA A 8 5.33 5.73 3.33
N VAL A 9 6.54 6.12 3.74
CA VAL A 9 7.79 5.63 3.13
C VAL A 9 7.98 4.14 3.38
N VAL A 10 7.75 3.66 4.62
CA VAL A 10 7.83 2.23 4.92
C VAL A 10 6.79 1.44 4.13
N ALA A 11 5.55 1.92 4.04
CA ALA A 11 4.51 1.26 3.25
C ALA A 11 4.85 1.21 1.75
N ALA A 12 5.43 2.27 1.19
CA ALA A 12 5.89 2.30 -0.18
C ALA A 12 7.05 1.33 -0.41
N LEU A 13 8.04 1.29 0.48
CA LEU A 13 9.16 0.36 0.42
C LEU A 13 8.70 -1.10 0.52
N VAL A 14 7.81 -1.41 1.47
CA VAL A 14 7.20 -2.75 1.60
C VAL A 14 6.39 -3.10 0.35
N GLY A 15 5.69 -2.13 -0.24
CA GLY A 15 4.99 -2.31 -1.52
C GLY A 15 5.93 -2.65 -2.67
N VAL A 16 7.05 -1.94 -2.80
CA VAL A 16 8.08 -2.20 -3.82
C VAL A 16 8.73 -3.58 -3.61
N VAL A 17 9.11 -3.91 -2.37
CA VAL A 17 9.70 -5.21 -2.04
C VAL A 17 8.70 -6.35 -2.29
N GLY A 18 7.45 -6.19 -1.91
CA GLY A 18 6.39 -7.14 -2.20
C GLY A 18 6.16 -7.31 -3.70
N ALA A 19 6.16 -6.21 -4.45
CA ALA A 19 6.04 -6.23 -5.91
C ALA A 19 7.20 -7.00 -6.57
N SER A 20 8.44 -6.83 -6.11
CA SER A 20 9.58 -7.62 -6.59
C SER A 20 9.46 -9.11 -6.28
N LEU A 21 8.63 -9.49 -5.31
CA LEU A 21 8.32 -10.88 -4.96
C LEU A 21 7.01 -11.38 -5.60
N GLY A 22 6.38 -10.59 -6.49
CA GLY A 22 5.09 -10.93 -7.11
C GLY A 22 3.87 -10.73 -6.20
N ILE A 23 4.07 -10.19 -4.99
CA ILE A 23 3.01 -9.92 -4.01
C ILE A 23 2.56 -8.46 -4.19
N ALA A 24 1.69 -8.25 -5.18
CA ALA A 24 1.01 -6.96 -5.34
C ALA A 24 0.17 -6.64 -4.10
N GLY A 25 0.27 -5.41 -3.60
CA GLY A 25 -0.50 -4.94 -2.44
C GLY A 25 0.15 -5.15 -1.06
N ALA A 26 1.41 -5.59 -0.97
CA ALA A 26 2.12 -5.77 0.31
C ALA A 26 2.17 -4.49 1.17
N GLY A 27 2.29 -3.31 0.55
CA GLY A 27 2.21 -2.03 1.25
C GLY A 27 0.85 -1.76 1.90
N HIS A 28 -0.24 -2.24 1.31
CA HIS A 28 -1.58 -2.16 1.89
C HIS A 28 -1.79 -3.14 3.02
N VAL A 29 -1.15 -4.31 2.97
CA VAL A 29 -1.13 -5.28 4.08
C VAL A 29 -0.45 -4.66 5.29
N TYR A 30 0.69 -3.97 5.11
CA TYR A 30 1.35 -3.22 6.19
C TYR A 30 0.42 -2.18 6.84
N LEU A 31 -0.34 -1.45 6.02
CA LEU A 31 -1.33 -0.46 6.49
C LEU A 31 -2.65 -1.08 6.99
N ARG A 32 -2.74 -2.41 7.05
CA ARG A 32 -3.93 -3.21 7.45
C ARG A 32 -5.19 -2.92 6.61
N GLU A 33 -5.02 -2.47 5.37
CA GLU A 33 -6.11 -2.18 4.43
C GLU A 33 -6.43 -3.40 3.55
N TRP A 34 -6.99 -4.44 4.16
CA TRP A 34 -7.23 -5.75 3.51
C TRP A 34 -8.03 -5.66 2.21
N ARG A 35 -9.08 -4.82 2.17
CA ARG A 35 -9.90 -4.65 0.97
C ARG A 35 -9.09 -4.10 -0.21
N ARG A 36 -8.20 -3.13 0.05
CA ARG A 36 -7.34 -2.54 -0.98
C ARG A 36 -6.22 -3.49 -1.38
N ALA A 37 -5.65 -4.23 -0.43
CA ALA A 37 -4.66 -5.25 -0.72
C ALA A 37 -5.22 -6.30 -1.70
N ILE A 38 -6.40 -6.85 -1.41
CA ILE A 38 -7.07 -7.83 -2.28
C ILE A 38 -7.38 -7.23 -3.65
N ALA A 39 -7.95 -6.01 -3.70
CA ALA A 39 -8.29 -5.36 -4.96
C ALA A 39 -7.06 -5.11 -5.86
N TRP A 40 -5.95 -4.63 -5.28
CA TRP A 40 -4.71 -4.43 -6.04
C TRP A 40 -4.08 -5.76 -6.48
N PHE A 41 -4.10 -6.77 -5.62
CA PHE A 41 -3.59 -8.09 -5.96
C PHE A 41 -4.36 -8.70 -7.13
N THR A 42 -5.70 -8.72 -7.06
CA THR A 42 -6.54 -9.27 -8.14
C THR A 42 -6.43 -8.46 -9.42
N PHE A 43 -6.33 -7.14 -9.34
CA PHE A 43 -6.18 -6.29 -10.50
C PHE A 43 -4.84 -6.50 -11.22
N VAL A 44 -3.73 -6.55 -10.49
CA VAL A 44 -2.40 -6.83 -11.07
C VAL A 44 -2.37 -8.24 -11.65
N LEU A 45 -2.84 -9.24 -10.91
CA LEU A 45 -2.89 -10.62 -11.38
C LEU A 45 -3.77 -10.78 -12.63
N GLY A 46 -4.94 -10.13 -12.65
CA GLY A 46 -5.82 -10.09 -13.81
C GLY A 46 -5.17 -9.40 -15.02
N ALA A 47 -4.48 -8.28 -14.80
CA ALA A 47 -3.75 -7.58 -15.86
C ALA A 47 -2.64 -8.44 -16.45
N VAL A 48 -1.84 -9.12 -15.61
CA VAL A 48 -0.81 -10.06 -16.04
C VAL A 48 -1.42 -11.18 -16.90
N LEU A 49 -2.50 -11.81 -16.45
CA LEU A 49 -3.19 -12.87 -17.20
C LEU A 49 -3.71 -12.39 -18.56
N VAL A 50 -4.34 -11.21 -18.60
CA VAL A 50 -4.84 -10.62 -19.85
C VAL A 50 -3.69 -10.31 -20.80
N LEU A 51 -2.60 -9.71 -20.31
CA LEU A 51 -1.43 -9.36 -21.13
C LEU A 51 -0.75 -10.60 -21.71
N ILE A 52 -0.57 -11.66 -20.92
CA ILE A 52 -0.03 -12.94 -21.38
C ILE A 52 -0.97 -13.60 -22.41
N SER A 53 -2.28 -13.56 -22.19
CA SER A 53 -3.24 -14.17 -23.12
C SER A 53 -3.28 -13.46 -24.49
N ARG A 54 -2.98 -12.16 -24.53
CA ARG A 54 -2.93 -11.36 -25.76
C ARG A 54 -1.55 -11.30 -26.40
N SER A 55 -0.47 -11.64 -25.68
CA SER A 55 0.87 -11.50 -26.21
C SER A 55 1.09 -12.50 -27.34
N ALA A 56 1.57 -12.02 -28.49
CA ALA A 56 1.97 -12.90 -29.60
C ALA A 56 3.18 -13.78 -29.25
N ALA A 57 4.01 -13.32 -28.30
CA ALA A 57 4.99 -14.16 -27.64
C ALA A 57 4.25 -15.20 -26.78
N GLN A 58 4.40 -16.49 -27.09
CA GLN A 58 3.92 -17.58 -26.25
C GLN A 58 4.78 -17.63 -24.98
N ILE A 59 4.45 -16.78 -24.01
CA ILE A 59 5.16 -16.71 -22.74
C ILE A 59 4.73 -17.91 -21.89
N SER A 60 5.64 -18.87 -21.68
CA SER A 60 5.42 -19.98 -20.76
C SER A 60 5.57 -19.52 -19.31
N VAL A 61 4.82 -20.12 -18.39
CA VAL A 61 4.88 -19.80 -16.95
C VAL A 61 6.28 -20.09 -16.38
N GLU A 62 7.00 -21.04 -16.97
CA GLU A 62 8.38 -21.38 -16.65
C GLU A 62 9.36 -20.23 -16.96
N ALA A 63 9.08 -19.42 -17.99
CA ALA A 63 9.88 -18.25 -18.32
C ALA A 63 9.70 -17.09 -17.33
N LEU A 64 8.64 -17.11 -16.50
CA LEU A 64 8.42 -16.11 -15.45
C LEU A 64 9.19 -16.44 -14.15
N THR A 65 9.68 -17.67 -14.00
CA THR A 65 10.42 -18.10 -12.79
C THR A 65 11.93 -18.05 -12.98
N THR A 66 12.43 -17.87 -14.21
CA THR A 66 13.85 -17.76 -14.55
C THR A 66 14.27 -16.30 -14.72
N VAL A 67 15.19 -15.84 -13.88
CA VAL A 67 15.66 -14.44 -13.84
C VAL A 67 16.25 -13.97 -15.17
N GLU A 68 16.84 -14.88 -15.94
CA GLU A 68 17.48 -14.61 -17.24
C GLU A 68 16.46 -14.36 -18.36
N SER A 69 15.31 -15.02 -18.27
CA SER A 69 14.19 -14.85 -19.21
C SER A 69 13.46 -13.53 -18.98
N LEU A 70 13.54 -12.97 -17.77
CA LEU A 70 12.91 -11.69 -17.42
C LEU A 70 13.44 -10.51 -18.25
N SER A 71 14.72 -10.56 -18.64
CA SER A 71 15.36 -9.55 -19.50
C SER A 71 14.83 -9.53 -20.94
N SER A 72 14.12 -10.57 -21.37
CA SER A 72 13.63 -10.73 -22.74
C SER A 72 12.15 -10.43 -22.90
N LEU A 73 11.46 -9.98 -21.82
CA LEU A 73 10.04 -9.70 -21.89
C LEU A 73 9.75 -8.54 -22.87
N PRO A 74 8.75 -8.70 -23.76
CA PRO A 74 8.31 -7.64 -24.65
C PRO A 74 7.89 -6.39 -23.86
N ASN A 75 8.24 -5.21 -24.37
CA ASN A 75 7.92 -3.93 -23.74
C ASN A 75 6.41 -3.71 -23.58
N GLU A 76 5.61 -4.34 -24.43
CA GLU A 76 4.15 -4.33 -24.40
C GLU A 76 3.59 -4.94 -23.12
N VAL A 77 4.32 -5.85 -22.48
CA VAL A 77 3.93 -6.48 -21.20
C VAL A 77 4.63 -5.80 -20.02
N THR A 78 5.93 -5.50 -20.17
CA THR A 78 6.74 -4.92 -19.11
C THR A 78 6.29 -3.52 -18.70
N ILE A 79 6.07 -2.62 -19.67
CA ILE A 79 5.69 -1.22 -19.39
C ILE A 79 4.37 -1.13 -18.60
N PRO A 80 3.26 -1.78 -19.00
CA PRO A 80 2.01 -1.66 -18.25
C PRO A 80 2.09 -2.31 -16.86
N ILE A 81 2.81 -3.42 -16.69
CA ILE A 81 2.99 -4.04 -15.36
C ILE A 81 3.80 -3.13 -14.45
N VAL A 82 4.92 -2.59 -14.92
CA VAL A 82 5.73 -1.64 -14.13
C VAL A 82 4.92 -0.41 -13.77
N GLY A 83 4.12 0.11 -14.70
CA GLY A 83 3.18 1.22 -14.45
C GLY A 83 2.13 0.88 -13.38
N LEU A 84 1.54 -0.31 -13.43
CA LEU A 84 0.58 -0.81 -12.45
C LEU A 84 1.20 -0.94 -11.05
N LEU A 85 2.41 -1.49 -10.95
CA LEU A 85 3.14 -1.62 -9.69
C LEU A 85 3.50 -0.25 -9.12
N PHE A 86 3.92 0.69 -9.96
CA PHE A 86 4.16 2.07 -9.56
C PHE A 86 2.89 2.75 -9.03
N LEU A 87 1.75 2.58 -9.72
CA LEU A 87 0.46 3.11 -9.27
C LEU A 87 0.01 2.50 -7.94
N SER A 88 0.21 1.19 -7.75
CA SER A 88 -0.07 0.52 -6.47
C SER A 88 0.80 1.07 -5.33
N ALA A 89 2.10 1.27 -5.57
CA ALA A 89 3.01 1.88 -4.60
C ALA A 89 2.62 3.34 -4.29
N LEU A 90 2.23 4.12 -5.30
CA LEU A 90 1.76 5.48 -5.13
C LEU A 90 0.44 5.55 -4.34
N ASP A 91 -0.49 4.61 -4.57
CA ASP A 91 -1.72 4.49 -3.79
C ASP A 91 -1.41 4.13 -2.33
N ALA A 92 -0.52 3.17 -2.07
CA ALA A 92 -0.06 2.84 -0.72
C ALA A 92 0.58 4.04 -0.02
N TYR A 93 1.42 4.81 -0.73
CA TYR A 93 2.01 6.05 -0.22
C TYR A 93 0.94 7.08 0.14
N ARG A 94 -0.05 7.32 -0.75
CA ARG A 94 -1.15 8.26 -0.48
C ARG A 94 -2.02 7.80 0.68
N VAL A 95 -2.28 6.50 0.81
CA VAL A 95 -3.03 5.94 1.94
C VAL A 95 -2.22 6.09 3.23
N GLY A 96 -0.92 5.87 3.20
CA GLY A 96 -0.03 6.05 4.36
C GLY A 96 0.13 7.52 4.78
N MET A 97 0.00 8.46 3.85
CA MET A 97 0.01 9.90 4.15
C MET A 97 -1.31 10.42 4.72
N ARG A 98 -2.42 9.70 4.53
CA ARG A 98 -3.70 10.11 5.10
C ARG A 98 -3.67 9.83 6.60
N SER A 99 -3.65 10.88 7.40
CA SER A 99 -4.00 10.77 8.82
C SER A 99 -5.42 10.25 8.90
N ARG A 100 -5.59 8.96 9.24
CA ARG A 100 -6.90 8.50 9.70
C ARG A 100 -7.21 9.31 10.95
N ARG A 101 -8.36 9.99 10.94
CA ARG A 101 -8.87 10.66 12.15
C ARG A 101 -9.55 9.67 13.08
N TYR A 102 -10.06 8.57 12.53
CA TYR A 102 -10.76 7.53 13.26
C TYR A 102 -10.30 6.14 12.77
N ASN A 103 -10.28 5.16 13.67
CA ASN A 103 -10.04 3.76 13.37
C ASN A 103 -11.31 3.08 12.82
N ALA A 104 -11.23 1.78 12.53
CA ALA A 104 -12.36 1.00 12.00
C ALA A 104 -13.56 0.90 12.98
N ASN A 105 -13.31 1.14 14.28
CA ASN A 105 -14.31 1.12 15.33
C ASN A 105 -14.92 2.51 15.59
N GLY A 106 -14.50 3.53 14.84
CA GLY A 106 -14.95 4.92 15.03
C GLY A 106 -14.22 5.67 16.15
N ASN A 107 -13.16 5.11 16.75
CA ASN A 107 -12.39 5.79 17.79
C ASN A 107 -11.32 6.69 17.17
N PRO A 108 -11.07 7.89 17.72
CA PRO A 108 -10.12 8.83 17.15
C PRO A 108 -8.68 8.29 17.19
N THR A 109 -7.85 8.68 16.24
CA THR A 109 -6.44 8.27 16.15
C THR A 109 -5.50 9.45 16.13
N CYS A 110 -4.33 9.30 16.76
CA CYS A 110 -3.36 10.36 16.93
C CYS A 110 -2.83 10.86 15.57
N PRO A 111 -2.84 12.17 15.27
CA PRO A 111 -2.32 12.69 14.01
C PRO A 111 -0.78 12.64 13.91
N VAL A 112 -0.11 12.42 15.05
CA VAL A 112 1.34 12.25 15.12
C VAL A 112 1.68 10.78 14.91
N CYS A 113 1.39 9.91 15.88
CA CYS A 113 1.83 8.52 15.83
C CYS A 113 0.78 7.55 15.26
N GLY A 114 -0.45 7.97 14.99
CA GLY A 114 -1.53 7.11 14.47
C GLY A 114 -1.97 5.98 15.42
N GLY A 115 -1.64 6.06 16.70
CA GLY A 115 -2.19 5.20 17.74
C GLY A 115 -3.63 5.60 18.08
N GLU A 116 -4.39 4.67 18.65
CA GLU A 116 -5.74 4.95 19.15
C GLU A 116 -5.67 5.94 20.31
N LEU A 117 -6.54 6.97 20.26
CA LEU A 117 -6.64 7.99 21.29
C LEU A 117 -7.70 7.58 22.31
N ASP A 118 -7.35 7.75 23.58
CA ASP A 118 -8.31 7.76 24.68
C ASP A 118 -8.73 9.22 24.91
N GLN A 119 -10.02 9.49 24.78
CA GLN A 119 -10.58 10.84 24.91
C GLN A 119 -10.52 11.37 26.36
N GLN A 120 -10.23 10.51 27.33
CA GLN A 120 -10.05 10.90 28.74
C GLN A 120 -8.64 11.43 29.03
N LEU A 121 -7.72 11.34 28.06
CA LEU A 121 -6.33 11.76 28.24
C LEU A 121 -6.03 12.99 27.37
N GLU A 122 -5.38 13.98 27.98
CA GLU A 122 -4.87 15.19 27.30
C GLU A 122 -3.54 14.93 26.58
N PHE A 123 -3.10 13.66 26.52
CA PHE A 123 -1.90 13.25 25.83
C PHE A 123 -2.13 11.91 25.13
N CYS A 124 -1.34 11.65 24.09
CA CYS A 124 -1.39 10.37 23.40
C CYS A 124 -0.65 9.29 24.22
N PRO A 125 -1.30 8.17 24.59
CA PRO A 125 -0.67 7.08 25.36
C PRO A 125 0.55 6.45 24.69
N TRP A 126 0.66 6.59 23.37
CA TRP A 126 1.64 5.89 22.54
C TRP A 126 2.89 6.70 22.26
N CYS A 127 2.76 8.02 22.15
CA CYS A 127 3.89 8.90 21.79
C CYS A 127 4.04 10.11 22.71
N ALA A 128 3.22 10.22 23.75
CA ALA A 128 3.24 11.31 24.73
C ALA A 128 3.13 12.73 24.12
N THR A 129 2.59 12.83 22.89
CA THR A 129 2.18 14.11 22.31
C THR A 129 1.01 14.66 23.10
N GLU A 130 1.10 15.90 23.56
CA GLU A 130 -0.01 16.65 24.15
C GLU A 130 -1.11 16.89 23.10
N LEU A 131 -2.36 16.83 23.53
CA LEU A 131 -3.56 16.91 22.71
C LEU A 131 -4.50 17.96 23.30
N GLU A 132 -4.95 18.89 22.46
CA GLU A 132 -6.00 19.84 22.81
C GLU A 132 -7.34 19.33 22.27
N TRP A 133 -8.33 19.21 23.16
CA TRP A 133 -9.69 18.79 22.81
C TRP A 133 -10.59 20.01 22.68
N PHE A 134 -11.30 20.14 21.57
CA PHE A 134 -12.37 21.14 21.40
C PHE A 134 -13.71 20.42 21.44
N THR A 135 -14.44 20.58 22.55
CA THR A 135 -15.84 20.16 22.66
C THR A 135 -16.71 21.25 22.05
N VAL A 136 -17.53 20.90 21.05
CA VAL A 136 -18.55 21.82 20.52
C VAL A 136 -19.77 21.66 21.43
N GLU A 137 -20.06 22.67 22.25
CA GLU A 137 -21.31 22.76 22.99
C GLU A 137 -22.43 23.16 22.00
N GLU A 138 -23.50 22.36 21.92
CA GLU A 138 -24.70 22.63 21.09
C GLU A 138 -25.62 23.69 21.71
#